data_AF-X0ZNN7-F1
#
_entry.id   AF-X0ZNN7-F1
#
_cell.length_a   1.000
_cell.length_b   1.000
_cell.length_c   1.000
_cell.angle_alpha   90.00
_cell.angle_beta   90.00
_cell.angle_gamma   90.00
#
_symmetry.space_group_name_H-M   'P 1'
#
loop_
_entity.id
_entity.type
_entity.pdbx_description
1 polymer ?
#
loop_
_entity_poly.entity_id
_entity_poly.type
_entity_poly.pdbx_seq_one_letter_code
_entity_poly.pdbx_strand_id
1 'polypeptide(L)'
;DDLGQPVRAALLGQGVEPLAQKLIAAGADKVYVVDDPTLAEYQSDAFVPAAEKVCREANPAIVLLGQTDIGRDLAPRLAFRLETAVAMDCLDLAISDGRLVMTRACYGGNANAQHTCKTMPQMATVRVKSQEPLAPDTSRQGEVSKVAADIDPSTVRTKITGRRKEEAEGIRLEDAEVIVGGGRGMGSVEGFQTLEELAGLMKGAVGATRAACDMGWYPIPKQIGLTGKVVSPTLYIA
;
A
#
# COMPACT_ATOMS: atom_id res chain seq x y z
N ASP A 1 -0.69 -5.33 21.84
CA ASP A 1 -0.41 -6.43 20.88
C ASP A 1 0.62 -7.37 21.50
N ASP A 2 1.03 -8.45 20.83
CA ASP A 2 1.85 -9.53 21.40
C ASP A 2 3.18 -9.08 22.02
N LEU A 3 3.67 -7.88 21.65
CA LEU A 3 4.87 -7.25 22.22
C LEU A 3 4.57 -6.24 23.34
N GLY A 4 3.32 -5.83 23.52
CA GLY A 4 2.91 -4.81 24.49
C GLY A 4 3.54 -3.44 24.22
N GLN A 5 3.89 -3.14 22.97
CA GLN A 5 4.56 -1.90 22.58
C GLN A 5 3.57 -0.89 21.96
N PRO A 6 3.86 0.42 22.04
CA PRO A 6 2.99 1.43 21.44
C PRO A 6 3.08 1.40 19.90
N VAL A 7 1.94 1.56 19.24
CA VAL A 7 1.84 1.69 17.78
C VAL A 7 2.02 3.15 17.39
N ARG A 8 2.89 3.40 16.43
CA ARG A 8 3.24 4.74 15.97
C ARG A 8 3.02 4.87 14.47
N ALA A 9 2.51 6.00 14.02
CA ALA A 9 2.35 6.31 12.60
C ALA A 9 3.30 7.44 12.17
N ALA A 10 3.83 7.34 10.95
CA ALA A 10 4.54 8.41 10.28
C ALA A 10 3.64 8.99 9.18
N LEU A 11 3.34 10.28 9.25
CA LEU A 11 2.49 10.99 8.31
C LEU A 11 3.32 12.06 7.59
N LEU A 12 3.61 11.81 6.32
CA LEU A 12 4.50 12.63 5.48
C LEU A 12 3.68 13.26 4.34
N GLY A 13 3.75 14.57 4.16
CA GLY A 13 3.06 15.25 3.06
C GLY A 13 3.01 16.76 3.21
N GLN A 14 2.07 17.40 2.51
CA GLN A 14 1.77 18.83 2.64
C GLN A 14 0.31 19.02 3.11
N GLY A 15 0.10 19.85 4.13
CA GLY A 15 -1.21 20.11 4.73
C GLY A 15 -1.86 18.87 5.34
N VAL A 16 -1.03 17.94 5.81
CA VAL A 16 -1.45 16.61 6.27
C VAL A 16 -1.74 16.55 7.77
N GLU A 17 -1.27 17.53 8.56
CA GLU A 17 -1.48 17.56 10.02
C GLU A 17 -2.92 17.24 10.47
N PRO A 18 -4.00 17.76 9.83
CA PRO A 18 -5.37 17.42 10.22
C PRO A 18 -5.75 15.93 10.08
N LEU A 19 -5.00 15.15 9.32
CA LEU A 19 -5.21 13.71 9.14
C LEU A 19 -4.67 12.88 10.32
N ALA A 20 -3.84 13.46 11.19
CA ALA A 20 -3.25 12.74 12.32
C ALA A 20 -4.32 12.13 13.24
N GLN A 21 -5.43 12.83 13.48
CA GLN A 21 -6.51 12.32 14.32
C GLN A 21 -7.20 11.08 13.74
N LYS A 22 -7.25 10.95 12.40
CA LYS A 22 -7.77 9.74 11.74
C LYS A 22 -6.87 8.54 12.00
N LEU A 23 -5.56 8.74 12.07
CA LEU A 23 -4.60 7.68 12.36
C LEU A 23 -4.68 7.23 13.82
N ILE A 24 -4.88 8.17 14.75
CA ILE A 24 -5.12 7.87 16.17
C ILE A 24 -6.41 7.05 16.34
N ALA A 25 -7.49 7.48 15.68
CA ALA A 25 -8.76 6.75 15.68
C ALA A 25 -8.62 5.35 15.06
N ALA A 26 -7.71 5.18 14.10
CA ALA A 26 -7.39 3.88 13.50
C ALA A 26 -6.44 3.00 14.34
N GLY A 27 -6.01 3.46 15.53
CA GLY A 27 -5.23 2.65 16.48
C GLY A 27 -3.82 3.17 16.80
N ALA A 28 -3.35 4.27 16.20
CA ALA A 28 -2.05 4.82 16.55
C ALA A 28 -2.06 5.47 17.96
N ASP A 29 -1.05 5.20 18.77
CA ASP A 29 -0.84 5.85 20.07
C ASP A 29 -0.08 7.17 19.91
N LYS A 30 0.75 7.27 18.87
CA LYS A 30 1.49 8.49 18.50
C LYS A 30 1.61 8.64 16.99
N VAL A 31 1.51 9.88 16.50
CA VAL A 31 1.68 10.24 15.09
C VAL A 31 2.82 11.24 14.95
N TYR A 32 3.84 10.88 14.19
CA TYR A 32 4.90 11.79 13.75
C TYR A 32 4.47 12.44 12.44
N VAL A 33 4.36 13.75 12.41
CA VAL A 33 3.92 14.52 11.25
C VAL A 33 5.10 15.28 10.67
N VAL A 34 5.40 15.01 9.40
CA VAL A 34 6.30 15.82 8.57
C VAL A 34 5.43 16.52 7.53
N ASP A 35 5.09 17.78 7.82
CA ASP A 35 4.25 18.62 6.96
C ASP A 35 5.12 19.66 6.25
N ASP A 36 5.41 19.43 4.97
CA ASP A 36 6.34 20.25 4.18
C ASP A 36 5.94 20.31 2.69
N PRO A 37 6.03 21.48 2.02
CA PRO A 37 5.72 21.61 0.59
C PRO A 37 6.55 20.71 -0.34
N THR A 38 7.77 20.33 0.04
CA THR A 38 8.60 19.39 -0.74
C THR A 38 8.03 17.97 -0.75
N LEU A 39 7.12 17.66 0.16
CA LEU A 39 6.40 16.39 0.27
C LEU A 39 5.00 16.44 -0.33
N ALA A 40 4.64 17.53 -1.02
CA ALA A 40 3.35 17.67 -1.71
C ALA A 40 3.11 16.52 -2.70
N GLU A 41 4.17 16.07 -3.35
CA GLU A 41 4.14 14.99 -4.31
C GLU A 41 5.22 13.95 -4.02
N TYR A 42 4.88 12.68 -4.19
CA TYR A 42 5.84 11.60 -3.95
C TYR A 42 7.05 11.72 -4.87
N GLN A 43 8.21 11.96 -4.26
CA GLN A 43 9.52 11.89 -4.89
C GLN A 43 10.47 11.21 -3.90
N SER A 44 11.13 10.13 -4.32
CA SER A 44 11.95 9.31 -3.42
C SER A 44 13.04 10.12 -2.72
N ASP A 45 13.63 11.09 -3.42
CA ASP A 45 14.71 11.95 -2.89
C ASP A 45 14.24 12.85 -1.73
N ALA A 46 12.94 13.14 -1.63
CA ALA A 46 12.34 13.91 -0.53
C ALA A 46 11.76 12.98 0.56
N PHE A 47 11.06 11.92 0.17
CA PHE A 47 10.37 11.03 1.11
C PHE A 47 11.30 10.12 1.93
N VAL A 48 12.41 9.66 1.33
CA VAL A 48 13.39 8.81 2.03
C VAL A 48 14.02 9.54 3.24
N PRO A 49 14.60 10.74 3.11
CA PRO A 49 15.19 11.44 4.26
C PRO A 49 14.14 11.82 5.32
N ALA A 50 12.92 12.19 4.92
CA ALA A 50 11.83 12.44 5.87
C ALA A 50 11.48 11.19 6.69
N ALA A 51 11.29 10.05 6.03
CA ALA A 51 10.99 8.78 6.69
C ALA A 51 12.15 8.31 7.58
N GLU A 52 13.40 8.48 7.12
CA GLU A 52 14.60 8.19 7.89
C GLU A 52 14.64 9.01 9.18
N LYS A 53 14.37 10.31 9.10
CA LYS A 53 14.36 11.20 10.26
C LYS A 53 13.34 10.77 11.30
N VAL A 54 12.11 10.45 10.88
CA VAL A 54 11.09 9.90 11.78
C VAL A 54 11.54 8.58 12.41
N CYS A 55 12.15 7.68 11.64
CA CYS A 55 12.65 6.41 12.17
C CYS A 55 13.77 6.63 13.19
N ARG A 56 14.69 7.57 12.95
CA ARG A 56 15.78 7.89 13.90
C ARG A 56 15.26 8.53 15.19
N GLU A 57 14.25 9.40 15.11
CA GLU A 57 13.62 10.01 16.28
C GLU A 57 12.76 9.01 17.07
N ALA A 58 12.01 8.17 16.36
CA ALA A 58 11.15 7.17 17.00
C ALA A 58 11.94 5.97 17.55
N ASN A 59 13.09 5.63 16.96
CA ASN A 59 13.86 4.41 17.25
C ASN A 59 12.97 3.14 17.33
N PRO A 60 12.24 2.81 16.25
CA PRO A 60 11.24 1.74 16.28
C PRO A 60 11.88 0.35 16.32
N ALA A 61 11.17 -0.63 16.88
CA ALA A 61 11.56 -2.04 16.78
C ALA A 61 11.17 -2.64 15.42
N ILE A 62 10.02 -2.21 14.87
CA ILE A 62 9.43 -2.69 13.63
C ILE A 62 8.99 -1.49 12.79
N VAL A 63 9.23 -1.53 11.47
CA VAL A 63 8.72 -0.54 10.51
C VAL A 63 7.90 -1.26 9.45
N LEU A 64 6.64 -0.88 9.31
CA LEU A 64 5.70 -1.43 8.33
C LEU A 64 5.33 -0.39 7.29
N LEU A 65 5.33 -0.78 6.02
CA LEU A 65 4.80 0.02 4.91
C LEU A 65 3.79 -0.81 4.11
N GLY A 66 2.83 -0.17 3.46
CA GLY A 66 1.98 -0.89 2.49
C GLY A 66 2.77 -1.23 1.23
N GLN A 67 2.57 -2.41 0.65
CA GLN A 67 3.14 -2.82 -0.65
C GLN A 67 2.39 -2.14 -1.82
N THR A 68 2.40 -0.82 -1.83
CA THR A 68 1.93 0.04 -2.93
C THR A 68 3.11 0.41 -3.83
N ASP A 69 2.87 1.15 -4.92
CA ASP A 69 3.96 1.69 -5.74
C ASP A 69 4.92 2.57 -4.93
N ILE A 70 4.38 3.36 -3.99
CA ILE A 70 5.17 4.18 -3.06
C ILE A 70 5.97 3.29 -2.11
N GLY A 71 5.32 2.35 -1.41
CA GLY A 71 6.01 1.52 -0.42
C GLY A 71 7.06 0.59 -1.03
N ARG A 72 6.82 0.09 -2.25
CA ARG A 72 7.77 -0.73 -3.00
C ARG A 72 9.03 0.03 -3.39
N ASP A 73 8.96 1.35 -3.60
CA ASP A 73 10.13 2.20 -3.85
C ASP A 73 10.76 2.72 -2.55
N LEU A 74 9.96 3.16 -1.58
CA LEU A 74 10.44 3.77 -0.33
C LEU A 74 11.11 2.76 0.60
N ALA A 75 10.49 1.60 0.81
CA ALA A 75 10.92 0.63 1.82
C ALA A 75 12.36 0.10 1.62
N PRO A 76 12.80 -0.36 0.43
CA PRO A 76 14.17 -0.83 0.25
C PRO A 76 15.21 0.29 0.40
N ARG A 77 14.89 1.52 -0.01
CA ARG A 77 15.78 2.68 0.15
C ARG A 77 15.93 3.07 1.62
N LEU A 78 14.82 3.07 2.36
CA LEU A 78 14.82 3.33 3.79
C LEU A 78 15.57 2.25 4.57
N ALA A 79 15.34 0.97 4.24
CA ALA A 79 16.08 -0.15 4.85
C ALA A 79 17.59 -0.01 4.66
N PHE A 80 18.04 0.38 3.46
CA PHE A 80 19.46 0.66 3.21
C PHE A 80 20.00 1.81 4.08
N ARG A 81 19.25 2.92 4.21
CA ARG A 81 19.64 4.07 5.05
C ARG A 81 19.71 3.75 6.55
N LEU A 82 18.86 2.83 6.99
CA LEU A 82 18.80 2.34 8.36
C LEU A 82 19.71 1.12 8.62
N GLU A 83 20.52 0.72 7.62
CA GLU A 83 21.44 -0.42 7.72
C GLU A 83 20.76 -1.73 8.13
N THR A 84 19.54 -1.96 7.62
CA THR A 84 18.74 -3.15 7.92
C THR A 84 18.19 -3.80 6.65
N ALA A 85 17.51 -4.93 6.80
CA ALA A 85 16.84 -5.65 5.73
C ALA A 85 15.32 -5.40 5.77
N VAL A 86 14.69 -5.55 4.60
CA VAL A 86 13.22 -5.50 4.46
C VAL A 86 12.70 -6.74 3.75
N ALA A 87 11.67 -7.38 4.33
CA ALA A 87 10.88 -8.38 3.62
C ALA A 87 9.75 -7.69 2.85
N MET A 88 9.74 -7.82 1.53
CA MET A 88 8.72 -7.17 0.70
C MET A 88 7.56 -8.10 0.35
N ASP A 89 6.37 -7.51 0.23
CA ASP A 89 5.12 -8.16 -0.19
C ASP A 89 4.70 -9.32 0.73
N CYS A 90 4.73 -9.06 2.03
CA CYS A 90 4.33 -10.01 3.06
C CYS A 90 2.80 -10.17 3.08
N LEU A 91 2.35 -11.41 3.15
CA LEU A 91 0.94 -11.79 3.29
C LEU A 91 0.47 -11.72 4.74
N ASP A 92 1.36 -12.09 5.65
CA ASP A 92 1.05 -12.26 7.07
C ASP A 92 2.26 -11.91 7.92
N LEU A 93 1.98 -11.43 9.13
CA LEU A 93 2.96 -10.98 10.11
C LEU A 93 2.61 -11.59 11.47
N ALA A 94 3.59 -12.22 12.11
CA ALA A 94 3.44 -12.77 13.44
C ALA A 94 4.62 -12.40 14.34
N ILE A 95 4.45 -12.51 15.65
CA ILE A 95 5.53 -12.40 16.61
C ILE A 95 5.89 -13.79 17.13
N SER A 96 7.17 -14.17 17.00
CA SER A 96 7.72 -15.39 17.59
C SER A 96 9.04 -15.06 18.27
N ASP A 97 9.22 -15.50 19.52
CA ASP A 97 10.42 -15.25 20.32
C ASP A 97 10.82 -13.75 20.36
N GLY A 98 9.82 -12.87 20.44
CA GLY A 98 10.01 -11.42 20.45
C GLY A 98 10.48 -10.81 19.13
N ARG A 99 10.45 -11.57 18.03
CA ARG A 99 10.83 -11.13 16.69
C ARG A 99 9.67 -11.18 15.71
N LEU A 100 9.75 -10.32 14.70
CA LEU A 100 8.81 -10.29 13.59
C LEU A 100 9.11 -11.48 12.66
N VAL A 101 8.09 -12.28 12.43
CA VAL A 101 8.04 -13.34 11.42
C VAL A 101 7.20 -12.81 10.26
N MET A 102 7.82 -12.75 9.08
CA MET A 102 7.26 -12.18 7.87
C MET A 102 6.99 -13.30 6.87
N THR A 103 5.73 -13.63 6.66
CA THR A 103 5.32 -14.67 5.71
C THR A 103 5.07 -14.06 4.34
N ARG A 104 5.73 -14.57 3.30
CA ARG A 104 5.56 -14.10 1.91
C ARG A 104 5.36 -15.23 0.93
N ALA A 105 4.53 -14.98 -0.07
CA ALA A 105 4.42 -15.86 -1.23
C ALA A 105 5.70 -15.85 -2.06
N CYS A 106 6.11 -17.03 -2.50
CA CYS A 106 7.27 -17.28 -3.36
C CYS A 106 6.85 -18.15 -4.55
N TYR A 107 7.68 -18.21 -5.60
CA TYR A 107 7.42 -18.99 -6.81
C TYR A 107 6.04 -18.73 -7.44
N GLY A 108 5.63 -17.47 -7.53
CA GLY A 108 4.34 -17.08 -8.10
C GLY A 108 3.12 -17.44 -7.22
N GLY A 109 3.33 -17.71 -5.92
CA GLY A 109 2.26 -18.11 -4.99
C GLY A 109 2.23 -19.60 -4.68
N ASN A 110 3.10 -20.40 -5.30
CA ASN A 110 3.13 -21.85 -5.09
C ASN A 110 3.74 -22.29 -3.74
N ALA A 111 4.42 -21.39 -3.03
CA ALA A 111 4.94 -21.65 -1.70
C ALA A 111 4.91 -20.39 -0.83
N ASN A 112 4.85 -20.58 0.48
CA ASN A 112 5.05 -19.52 1.45
C ASN A 112 6.40 -19.70 2.14
N ALA A 113 7.15 -18.61 2.26
CA ALA A 113 8.40 -18.57 3.01
C ALA A 113 8.23 -17.65 4.22
N GLN A 114 8.71 -18.10 5.38
CA GLN A 114 8.78 -17.31 6.59
C GLN A 114 10.19 -16.74 6.76
N HIS A 115 10.26 -15.43 6.97
CA HIS A 115 11.51 -14.72 7.17
C HIS A 115 11.52 -14.06 8.54
N THR A 116 12.71 -13.98 9.15
CA THR A 116 12.95 -13.13 10.31
C THR A 116 14.25 -12.36 10.09
N CYS A 117 14.42 -11.24 10.78
CA CYS A 117 15.60 -10.40 10.65
C CYS A 117 16.37 -10.32 11.97
N LYS A 118 17.70 -10.32 11.87
CA LYS A 118 18.58 -10.10 13.02
C LYS A 118 18.91 -8.63 13.23
N THR A 119 18.88 -7.82 12.17
CA THR A 119 19.13 -6.37 12.22
C THR A 119 17.87 -5.62 12.62
N MET A 120 18.07 -4.42 13.16
CA MET A 120 17.00 -3.54 13.65
C MET A 120 17.04 -2.21 12.87
N PRO A 121 15.88 -1.56 12.63
CA PRO A 121 14.54 -2.10 12.85
C PRO A 121 14.22 -3.27 11.93
N GLN A 122 13.28 -4.12 12.34
CA GLN A 122 12.73 -5.18 11.48
C GLN A 122 11.74 -4.55 10.51
N MET A 123 11.96 -4.67 9.21
CA MET A 123 11.15 -3.97 8.21
C MET A 123 10.37 -4.94 7.34
N ALA A 124 9.11 -4.61 7.08
CA ALA A 124 8.29 -5.33 6.12
C ALA A 124 7.43 -4.37 5.29
N THR A 125 7.21 -4.73 4.02
CA THR A 125 6.05 -4.21 3.30
C THR A 125 4.93 -5.24 3.29
N VAL A 126 3.72 -4.80 3.57
CA VAL A 126 2.53 -5.66 3.75
C VAL A 126 1.64 -5.56 2.52
N ARG A 127 1.26 -6.70 1.96
CA ARG A 127 0.41 -6.76 0.76
C ARG A 127 -0.90 -6.01 1.02
N VAL A 128 -1.26 -5.13 0.09
CA VAL A 128 -2.50 -4.36 0.19
C VAL A 128 -3.68 -5.34 0.23
N LYS A 129 -4.65 -5.08 1.11
CA LYS A 129 -5.83 -5.94 1.37
C LYS A 129 -5.53 -7.34 1.96
N SER A 130 -4.34 -7.56 2.53
CA SER A 130 -4.06 -8.81 3.26
C SER A 130 -4.45 -8.76 4.75
N GLN A 131 -4.68 -7.56 5.29
CA GLN A 131 -4.98 -7.34 6.70
C GLN A 131 -6.32 -6.63 6.85
N GLU A 132 -7.07 -6.96 7.91
CA GLU A 132 -8.32 -6.28 8.24
C GLU A 132 -8.04 -5.00 9.02
N PRO A 133 -8.59 -3.84 8.61
CA PRO A 133 -8.45 -2.61 9.37
C PRO A 133 -9.27 -2.66 10.66
N LEU A 134 -8.77 -2.01 11.72
CA LEU A 134 -9.57 -1.76 12.91
C LEU A 134 -10.71 -0.79 12.60
N ALA A 135 -11.86 -1.00 13.26
CA ALA A 135 -12.93 -0.02 13.26
C ALA A 135 -12.43 1.29 13.89
N PRO A 136 -12.61 2.45 13.23
CA PRO A 136 -12.17 3.72 13.80
C PRO A 136 -12.87 4.02 15.13
N ASP A 137 -12.08 4.34 16.15
CA ASP A 137 -12.56 4.78 17.46
C ASP A 137 -12.17 6.24 17.72
N THR A 138 -13.13 7.13 17.56
CA THR A 138 -12.93 8.58 17.72
C THR A 138 -12.73 9.00 19.18
N SER A 139 -12.96 8.11 20.15
CA SER A 139 -12.70 8.38 21.56
C SER A 139 -11.23 8.19 21.95
N ARG A 140 -10.42 7.52 21.11
CA ARG A 140 -8.99 7.33 21.34
C ARG A 140 -8.26 8.67 21.41
N GLN A 141 -7.33 8.74 22.36
CA GLN A 141 -6.37 9.83 22.49
C GLN A 141 -5.00 9.34 22.09
N GLY A 142 -4.21 10.20 21.45
CA GLY A 142 -2.86 9.91 21.01
C GLY A 142 -2.04 11.19 20.92
N GLU A 143 -0.72 11.04 20.90
CA GLU A 143 0.21 12.16 20.80
C GLU A 143 0.48 12.53 19.34
N VAL A 144 0.50 13.82 19.00
CA VAL A 144 0.95 14.30 17.70
C VAL A 144 2.28 15.03 17.87
N SER A 145 3.34 14.51 17.26
CA SER A 145 4.67 15.12 17.27
C SER A 145 5.00 15.67 15.88
N LYS A 146 5.36 16.95 15.80
CA LYS A 146 5.81 17.55 14.55
C LYS A 146 7.31 17.34 14.38
N VAL A 147 7.70 16.83 13.21
CA VAL A 147 9.09 16.61 12.83
C VAL A 147 9.38 17.51 11.65
N ALA A 148 10.37 18.41 11.79
CA ALA A 148 10.79 19.27 10.70
C ALA A 148 11.32 18.41 9.53
N ALA A 149 10.97 18.71 8.29
CA ALA A 149 11.46 17.93 7.15
C ALA A 149 12.96 18.15 6.91
N ASP A 150 13.41 19.40 6.97
CA ASP A 150 14.78 19.86 6.67
C ASP A 150 15.31 19.29 5.33
N ILE A 151 14.43 19.16 4.33
CA ILE A 151 14.77 18.65 3.00
C ILE A 151 15.33 19.81 2.18
N ASP A 152 16.56 19.69 1.71
CA ASP A 152 17.11 20.61 0.71
C ASP A 152 16.49 20.29 -0.66
N PRO A 153 15.69 21.20 -1.26
CA PRO A 153 15.08 20.97 -2.57
C PRO A 153 16.11 20.73 -3.69
N SER A 154 17.35 21.19 -3.54
CA SER A 154 18.43 20.97 -4.50
C SER A 154 18.83 19.50 -4.64
N THR A 155 18.53 18.69 -3.62
CA THR A 155 18.82 17.25 -3.59
C THR A 155 17.77 16.41 -4.33
N VAL A 156 16.62 17.00 -4.67
CA VAL A 156 15.54 16.33 -5.41
C VAL A 156 15.86 16.35 -6.90
N ARG A 157 16.31 15.20 -7.44
CA ARG A 157 16.83 15.12 -8.82
C ARG A 157 15.75 14.98 -9.89
N THR A 158 14.52 14.70 -9.48
CA THR A 158 13.40 14.49 -10.40
C THR A 158 12.48 15.70 -10.37
N LYS A 159 11.79 15.96 -11.48
CA LYS A 159 10.76 17.00 -11.57
C LYS A 159 9.51 16.40 -12.18
N ILE A 160 8.40 16.52 -11.47
CA ILE A 160 7.09 16.12 -11.98
C ILE A 160 6.62 17.21 -12.94
N THR A 161 6.49 16.87 -14.22
CA THR A 161 6.07 17.82 -15.28
C THR A 161 4.55 17.83 -15.48
N GLY A 162 3.84 16.84 -14.96
CA GLY A 162 2.39 16.76 -14.99
C GLY A 162 1.89 15.41 -14.52
N ARG A 163 0.60 15.35 -14.23
CA ARG A 163 -0.13 14.11 -13.94
C ARG A 163 -1.37 14.05 -14.80
N ARG A 164 -1.63 12.87 -15.35
CA ARG A 164 -2.90 12.55 -16.00
C ARG A 164 -3.61 11.55 -15.10
N LYS A 165 -4.70 12.00 -14.49
CA LYS A 165 -5.63 11.08 -13.85
C LYS A 165 -6.49 10.53 -14.98
N GLU A 166 -6.35 9.24 -15.28
CA GLU A 166 -7.32 8.58 -16.13
C GLU A 166 -8.66 8.55 -15.38
N GLU A 167 -9.70 9.14 -15.98
CA GLU A 167 -11.05 9.01 -15.45
C GLU A 167 -11.44 7.54 -15.56
N ALA A 168 -11.61 6.89 -14.41
CA ALA A 168 -12.19 5.57 -14.35
C ALA A 168 -13.71 5.74 -14.46
N GLU A 169 -14.29 5.37 -15.59
CA GLU A 169 -15.73 5.18 -15.68
C GLU A 169 -16.13 3.99 -14.79
N GLY A 170 -17.17 4.20 -13.97
CA GLY A 170 -17.69 3.21 -13.03
C GLY A 170 -16.81 2.98 -11.80
N ILE A 171 -17.01 1.83 -11.15
CA ILE A 171 -16.33 1.49 -9.90
C ILE A 171 -14.89 1.05 -10.20
N ARG A 172 -13.94 1.53 -9.39
CA ARG A 172 -12.55 1.08 -9.46
C ARG A 172 -12.46 -0.37 -9.02
N LEU A 173 -11.67 -1.18 -9.72
CA LEU A 173 -11.48 -2.59 -9.39
C LEU A 173 -10.97 -2.80 -7.97
N GLU A 174 -10.09 -1.91 -7.51
CA GLU A 174 -9.55 -1.97 -6.16
C GLU A 174 -10.57 -1.58 -5.08
N ASP A 175 -11.70 -0.98 -5.44
CA ASP A 175 -12.72 -0.50 -4.50
C ASP A 175 -14.04 -1.30 -4.64
N ALA A 176 -14.14 -2.22 -5.60
CA ALA A 176 -15.35 -2.96 -5.90
C ALA A 176 -15.62 -4.11 -4.90
N GLU A 177 -16.85 -4.20 -4.39
CA GLU A 177 -17.33 -5.32 -3.57
C GLU A 177 -17.65 -6.56 -4.41
N VAL A 178 -18.07 -6.36 -5.65
CA VAL A 178 -18.34 -7.43 -6.63
C VAL A 178 -17.51 -7.18 -7.87
N ILE A 179 -16.81 -8.21 -8.33
CA ILE A 179 -16.09 -8.17 -9.61
C ILE A 179 -16.55 -9.31 -10.50
N VAL A 180 -16.89 -8.95 -11.73
CA VAL A 180 -17.18 -9.90 -12.81
C VAL A 180 -15.95 -9.96 -13.73
N GLY A 181 -15.25 -11.09 -13.71
CA GLY A 181 -14.05 -11.34 -14.48
C GLY A 181 -14.35 -11.86 -15.87
N GLY A 182 -13.70 -11.28 -16.88
CA GLY A 182 -13.75 -11.72 -18.26
C GLY A 182 -12.38 -12.15 -18.77
N GLY A 183 -12.34 -13.23 -19.56
CA GLY A 183 -11.10 -13.75 -20.13
C GLY A 183 -11.18 -14.04 -21.61
N ARG A 184 -10.21 -14.82 -22.10
CA ARG A 184 -10.19 -15.32 -23.49
C ARG A 184 -11.48 -16.07 -23.87
N GLY A 185 -12.18 -16.66 -22.89
CA GLY A 185 -13.45 -17.33 -23.09
C GLY A 185 -14.59 -16.44 -23.58
N MET A 186 -14.47 -15.11 -23.45
CA MET A 186 -15.48 -14.17 -23.94
C MET A 186 -15.57 -14.09 -25.47
N GLY A 187 -14.54 -14.56 -26.18
CA GLY A 187 -14.53 -14.66 -27.64
C GLY A 187 -14.38 -13.34 -28.40
N SER A 188 -14.83 -12.22 -27.85
CA SER A 188 -14.75 -10.90 -28.50
C SER A 188 -14.98 -9.74 -27.52
N VAL A 189 -14.95 -8.50 -28.05
CA VAL A 189 -15.34 -7.27 -27.34
C VAL A 189 -16.82 -7.32 -26.95
N GLU A 190 -17.69 -7.83 -27.83
CA GLU A 190 -19.13 -7.93 -27.59
C GLU A 190 -19.45 -8.88 -26.44
N GLY A 191 -18.64 -9.93 -26.24
CA GLY A 191 -18.79 -10.81 -25.08
C GLY A 191 -18.69 -10.05 -23.75
N PHE A 192 -17.83 -9.04 -23.66
CA PHE A 192 -17.70 -8.22 -22.45
C PHE A 192 -18.95 -7.38 -22.14
N GLN A 193 -19.84 -7.12 -23.11
CA GLN A 193 -21.08 -6.37 -22.87
C GLN A 193 -22.00 -7.10 -21.87
N THR A 194 -22.10 -8.42 -21.96
CA THR A 194 -22.88 -9.22 -21.00
C THR A 194 -22.28 -9.17 -19.59
N LEU A 195 -20.95 -9.04 -19.48
CA LEU A 195 -20.29 -8.88 -18.18
C LEU A 195 -20.58 -7.50 -17.58
N GLU A 196 -20.63 -6.45 -18.41
CA GLU A 196 -20.99 -5.10 -17.98
C GLU A 196 -22.44 -5.04 -17.50
N GLU A 197 -23.37 -5.70 -18.20
CA GLU A 197 -24.77 -5.81 -17.76
C GLU A 197 -24.87 -6.50 -16.40
N LEU A 198 -24.20 -7.64 -16.22
CA LEU A 198 -24.20 -8.36 -14.95
C LEU A 198 -23.56 -7.52 -13.82
N ALA A 199 -22.40 -6.92 -14.08
CA ALA A 199 -21.75 -6.04 -13.12
C ALA A 199 -22.64 -4.86 -12.74
N GLY A 200 -23.35 -4.26 -13.69
CA GLY A 200 -24.31 -3.18 -13.45
C GLY A 200 -25.44 -3.59 -12.51
N LEU A 201 -26.03 -4.78 -12.72
CA LEU A 201 -27.07 -5.33 -11.83
C LEU A 201 -26.57 -5.57 -10.41
N MET A 202 -25.30 -5.98 -10.29
CA MET A 202 -24.67 -6.29 -9.00
C MET A 202 -24.01 -5.06 -8.36
N LYS A 203 -24.05 -3.89 -9.02
CA LYS A 203 -23.29 -2.70 -8.63
C LYS A 203 -21.79 -3.00 -8.42
N GLY A 204 -21.26 -3.85 -9.29
CA GLY A 204 -19.87 -4.29 -9.30
C GLY A 204 -19.04 -3.62 -10.39
N ALA A 205 -17.84 -4.13 -10.59
CA ALA A 205 -16.94 -3.73 -11.67
C ALA A 205 -16.59 -4.92 -12.56
N VAL A 206 -16.35 -4.67 -13.85
CA VAL A 206 -15.79 -5.69 -14.76
C VAL A 206 -14.27 -5.61 -14.74
N GLY A 207 -13.63 -6.78 -14.60
CA GLY A 207 -12.19 -6.95 -14.71
C GLY A 207 -11.82 -7.92 -15.81
N ALA A 208 -10.60 -7.84 -16.33
CA ALA A 208 -10.16 -8.68 -17.43
C ALA A 208 -8.85 -9.41 -17.13
N THR A 209 -8.71 -10.63 -17.67
CA THR A 209 -7.41 -11.30 -17.74
C THR A 209 -6.48 -10.59 -18.72
N ARG A 210 -5.17 -10.72 -18.52
CA ARG A 210 -4.16 -10.19 -19.46
C ARG A 210 -4.40 -10.62 -20.91
N ALA A 211 -4.83 -11.86 -21.15
CA ALA A 211 -5.08 -12.33 -22.51
C ALA A 211 -6.16 -11.51 -23.22
N ALA A 212 -7.24 -11.15 -22.53
CA ALA A 212 -8.30 -10.31 -23.10
C ALA A 212 -7.82 -8.87 -23.35
N CYS A 213 -7.02 -8.30 -22.42
CA CYS A 213 -6.42 -6.98 -22.60
C CYS A 213 -5.43 -6.92 -23.75
N ASP A 214 -4.53 -7.91 -23.86
CA ASP A 214 -3.52 -7.99 -24.93
C ASP A 214 -4.18 -8.13 -26.32
N MET A 215 -5.38 -8.73 -26.42
CA MET A 215 -6.17 -8.81 -27.65
C MET A 215 -7.01 -7.54 -27.92
N GLY A 216 -6.95 -6.53 -27.06
CA GLY A 216 -7.73 -5.31 -27.18
C GLY A 216 -9.23 -5.47 -26.88
N TRP A 217 -9.64 -6.57 -26.25
CA TRP A 217 -11.06 -6.82 -25.95
C TRP A 217 -11.54 -6.01 -24.74
N TYR A 218 -10.62 -5.65 -23.84
CA TYR A 218 -10.94 -4.86 -22.67
C TYR A 218 -9.74 -4.00 -22.23
N PRO A 219 -9.92 -2.83 -21.60
CA PRO A 219 -8.81 -1.90 -21.32
C PRO A 219 -7.76 -2.45 -20.35
N ILE A 220 -6.48 -2.14 -20.59
CA ILE A 220 -5.34 -2.53 -19.74
C ILE A 220 -5.51 -2.09 -18.27
N PRO A 221 -6.04 -0.88 -17.94
CA PRO A 221 -6.26 -0.49 -16.55
C PRO A 221 -7.22 -1.42 -15.77
N LYS A 222 -8.03 -2.21 -16.47
CA LYS A 222 -8.96 -3.18 -15.90
C LYS A 222 -8.36 -4.60 -15.81
N GLN A 223 -7.07 -4.76 -16.11
CA GLN A 223 -6.39 -6.05 -16.01
C GLN A 223 -6.25 -6.48 -14.54
N ILE A 224 -6.63 -7.72 -14.24
CA ILE A 224 -6.47 -8.36 -12.92
C ILE A 224 -5.36 -9.41 -12.98
N GLY A 225 -4.54 -9.46 -11.92
CA GLY A 225 -3.51 -10.48 -11.74
C GLY A 225 -2.15 -9.90 -11.36
N LEU A 226 -1.10 -10.74 -11.45
CA LEU A 226 0.26 -10.39 -10.99
C LEU A 226 0.83 -9.12 -11.63
N THR A 227 0.55 -8.91 -12.92
CA THR A 227 0.98 -7.72 -13.69
C THR A 227 -0.11 -6.66 -13.79
N GLY A 228 -1.25 -6.87 -13.14
CA GLY A 228 -2.41 -5.98 -13.15
C GLY A 228 -2.75 -5.47 -11.76
N LYS A 229 -4.04 -5.25 -11.51
CA LYS A 229 -4.56 -4.87 -10.20
C LYS A 229 -4.72 -6.09 -9.31
N VAL A 230 -4.32 -5.94 -8.05
CA VAL A 230 -4.67 -6.87 -6.97
C VAL A 230 -6.01 -6.43 -6.40
N VAL A 231 -6.96 -7.36 -6.36
CA VAL A 231 -8.33 -7.12 -5.89
C VAL A 231 -8.65 -8.09 -4.76
N SER A 232 -9.58 -7.69 -3.90
CA SER A 232 -10.15 -8.55 -2.85
C SER A 232 -11.62 -8.14 -2.69
N PRO A 233 -12.48 -8.49 -3.66
CA PRO A 233 -13.91 -8.23 -3.57
C PRO A 233 -14.56 -9.24 -2.62
N THR A 234 -15.75 -8.91 -2.13
CA THR A 234 -16.62 -9.85 -1.42
C THR A 234 -17.05 -11.01 -2.32
N LEU A 235 -17.26 -10.73 -3.62
CA LEU A 235 -17.61 -11.72 -4.63
C LEU A 235 -16.79 -11.53 -5.91
N TYR A 236 -16.16 -12.61 -6.38
CA TYR A 236 -15.49 -12.67 -7.67
C TYR A 236 -16.13 -13.75 -8.55
N ILE A 237 -16.66 -13.37 -9.70
CA ILE A 237 -17.17 -14.30 -10.72
C ILE A 237 -16.09 -14.43 -11.80
N ALA A 238 -15.61 -15.65 -12.06
CA ALA A 238 -14.51 -15.94 -12.99
C ALA A 238 -15.00 -16.53 -14.31
#